data_AF-A0A1Q9VWT2-F1
#
_entry.id   AF-A0A1Q9VWT2-F1
#
_cell.length_a   1.000
_cell.length_b   1.000
_cell.length_c   1.000
_cell.angle_alpha   90.00
_cell.angle_beta   90.00
_cell.angle_gamma   90.00
#
_symmetry.space_group_name_H-M   'P 1'
#
loop_
_entity.id
_entity.type
_entity.pdbx_description
1 polymer ?
#
loop_
_entity_poly.entity_id
_entity_poly.type
_entity_poly.pdbx_seq_one_letter_code
_entity_poly.pdbx_strand_id
1 'polypeptide(L)'
;MERITELGPGEIFVFGSNASGAHGAGAARTAHERFGAVWGEGHGLHGRSYAIDTMSGFDALRDEAATFRAFAGEHPELTFLLTPVGCGIAGYTAREVAPLFADSPPNVRLPDEFAAVVGPDEG
;
A
#
# COMPACT_ATOMS: atom_id res chain seq x y z
N MET A 1 10.75 10.86 -0.69
CA MET A 1 10.31 9.49 -0.93
C MET A 1 11.46 8.53 -0.68
N GLU A 2 11.50 7.96 0.51
CA GLU A 2 12.42 6.89 0.86
C GLU A 2 12.07 5.63 0.06
N ARG A 3 13.05 5.02 -0.60
CA ARG A 3 12.83 3.78 -1.36
C ARG A 3 13.09 2.60 -0.42
N ILE A 4 12.03 1.87 -0.09
CA ILE A 4 12.15 0.60 0.64
C ILE A 4 12.82 -0.42 -0.29
N THR A 5 14.08 -0.72 -0.04
CA THR A 5 14.88 -1.66 -0.86
C THR A 5 15.05 -3.03 -0.22
N GLU A 6 14.77 -3.15 1.08
CA GLU A 6 14.92 -4.33 1.91
C GLU A 6 13.78 -4.39 2.94
N LEU A 7 13.50 -5.58 3.46
CA LEU A 7 12.47 -5.82 4.48
C LEU A 7 13.09 -6.59 5.64
N GLY A 8 12.92 -6.06 6.84
CA GLY A 8 13.20 -6.74 8.10
C GLY A 8 12.25 -7.93 8.36
N PRO A 9 12.50 -8.69 9.44
CA PRO A 9 11.62 -9.79 9.83
C PRO A 9 10.19 -9.30 10.11
N GLY A 10 9.21 -9.96 9.50
CA GLY A 10 7.78 -9.63 9.68
C GLY A 10 7.32 -8.37 8.93
N GLU A 11 8.19 -7.70 8.17
CA GLU A 11 7.79 -6.55 7.36
C GLU A 11 7.18 -6.98 6.03
N ILE A 12 6.10 -6.30 5.65
CA ILE A 12 5.34 -6.51 4.41
C ILE A 12 5.35 -5.21 3.61
N PHE A 13 5.81 -5.29 2.37
CA PHE A 13 5.82 -4.15 1.45
C PHE A 13 4.45 -3.95 0.80
N VAL A 14 3.76 -2.84 1.09
CA VAL A 14 2.42 -2.58 0.55
C VAL A 14 2.50 -1.61 -0.63
N PHE A 15 1.95 -2.03 -1.77
CA PHE A 15 2.13 -1.33 -3.05
C PHE A 15 0.83 -1.23 -3.85
N GLY A 16 0.76 -0.19 -4.70
CA GLY A 16 -0.32 -0.02 -5.65
C GLY A 16 -0.13 -0.92 -6.87
N SER A 17 -1.18 -1.65 -7.24
CA SER A 17 -1.27 -2.51 -8.41
C SER A 17 -2.47 -2.13 -9.30
N ASN A 18 -2.77 -2.98 -10.28
CA ASN A 18 -3.99 -3.03 -11.08
C ASN A 18 -4.64 -4.41 -10.94
N ALA A 19 -5.93 -4.51 -11.26
CA ALA A 19 -6.69 -5.77 -11.22
C ALA A 19 -6.06 -6.96 -11.98
N SER A 20 -5.24 -6.69 -13.01
CA SER A 20 -4.57 -7.74 -13.79
C SER A 20 -3.22 -8.18 -13.20
N GLY A 21 -2.78 -7.59 -12.08
CA GLY A 21 -1.49 -7.90 -11.45
C GLY A 21 -0.27 -7.66 -12.34
N ALA A 22 -0.34 -6.65 -13.23
CA ALA A 22 0.76 -6.31 -14.12
C ALA A 22 1.81 -5.45 -13.40
N HIS A 23 2.77 -6.10 -12.76
CA HIS A 23 3.77 -5.48 -11.86
C HIS A 23 5.03 -5.00 -12.60
N GLY A 24 4.86 -4.26 -13.70
CA GLY A 24 5.96 -3.90 -14.62
C GLY A 24 6.75 -2.63 -14.29
N ALA A 25 6.26 -1.78 -13.38
CA ALA A 25 6.86 -0.48 -13.09
C ALA A 25 6.77 -0.07 -11.62
N GLY A 26 7.57 0.92 -11.22
CA GLY A 26 7.50 1.57 -9.91
C GLY A 26 7.58 0.59 -8.73
N ALA A 27 6.79 0.86 -7.70
CA ALA A 27 6.71 0.02 -6.51
C ALA A 27 6.25 -1.42 -6.83
N ALA A 28 5.34 -1.61 -7.80
CA ALA A 28 4.88 -2.94 -8.19
C ALA A 28 6.02 -3.80 -8.75
N ARG A 29 6.88 -3.22 -9.59
CA ARG A 29 8.09 -3.90 -10.08
C ARG A 29 9.02 -4.30 -8.94
N THR A 30 9.27 -3.39 -7.98
CA THR A 30 10.09 -3.69 -6.81
C THR A 30 9.48 -4.83 -5.98
N ALA A 31 8.16 -4.82 -5.77
CA ALA A 31 7.45 -5.89 -5.07
C ALA A 31 7.62 -7.25 -5.76
N HIS A 32 7.50 -7.29 -7.09
CA HIS A 32 7.67 -8.51 -7.87
C HIS A 32 9.11 -9.01 -7.86
N GLU A 33 10.09 -8.14 -8.10
CA GLU A 33 11.49 -8.52 -8.20
C GLU A 33 12.12 -8.91 -6.85
N ARG A 34 11.62 -8.37 -5.73
CA ARG A 34 12.31 -8.48 -4.42
C ARG A 34 11.48 -9.06 -3.29
N PHE A 35 10.17 -8.85 -3.31
CA PHE A 35 9.32 -9.10 -2.14
C PHE A 35 8.26 -10.18 -2.38
N GLY A 36 8.27 -10.81 -3.55
CA GLY A 36 7.47 -11.99 -3.83
C GLY A 36 6.05 -11.68 -4.31
N ALA A 37 5.80 -10.47 -4.84
CA ALA A 37 4.55 -10.21 -5.54
C ALA A 37 4.43 -11.16 -6.74
N VAL A 38 3.24 -11.75 -6.92
CA VAL A 38 2.99 -12.73 -7.98
C VAL A 38 2.43 -11.99 -9.20
N TRP A 39 3.03 -12.24 -10.37
CA TRP A 39 2.51 -11.68 -11.61
C TRP A 39 1.10 -12.22 -11.90
N GLY A 40 0.16 -11.36 -12.26
CA GLY A 40 -1.24 -11.74 -12.44
C GLY A 40 -2.10 -11.58 -11.18
N GLU A 41 -1.48 -11.39 -10.01
CA GLU A 41 -2.19 -11.20 -8.75
C GLU A 41 -2.14 -9.72 -8.32
N GLY A 42 -3.29 -9.04 -8.42
CA GLY A 42 -3.44 -7.61 -8.17
C GLY A 42 -3.86 -7.22 -6.75
N HIS A 43 -4.14 -8.20 -5.89
CA HIS A 43 -4.87 -8.00 -4.63
C HIS A 43 -4.31 -8.87 -3.51
N GLY A 44 -4.13 -8.30 -2.32
CA GLY A 44 -3.85 -9.07 -1.11
C GLY A 44 -2.38 -9.47 -0.93
N LEU A 45 -2.14 -10.39 0.00
CA LEU A 45 -0.80 -10.79 0.44
C LEU A 45 -0.15 -11.82 -0.51
N HIS A 46 1.06 -11.51 -0.96
CA HIS A 46 1.93 -12.39 -1.75
C HIS A 46 3.37 -12.31 -1.26
N GLY A 47 3.92 -13.42 -0.78
CA GLY A 47 5.26 -13.45 -0.20
C GLY A 47 5.36 -12.47 0.98
N ARG A 48 6.24 -11.46 0.84
CA ARG A 48 6.41 -10.37 1.80
C ARG A 48 5.90 -9.04 1.23
N SER A 49 4.85 -9.09 0.42
CA SER A 49 4.24 -7.91 -0.19
C SER A 49 2.72 -7.99 -0.15
N TYR A 50 2.05 -6.85 -0.14
CA TYR A 50 0.59 -6.76 -0.21
C TYR A 50 0.20 -5.83 -1.35
N ALA A 51 -0.61 -6.32 -2.28
CA ALA A 51 -1.09 -5.58 -3.43
C ALA A 51 -2.43 -4.90 -3.12
N ILE A 52 -2.55 -3.62 -3.49
CA ILE A 52 -3.79 -2.83 -3.41
C ILE A 52 -4.14 -2.41 -4.83
N ASP A 53 -5.31 -2.78 -5.35
CA ASP A 53 -5.74 -2.30 -6.66
C ASP A 53 -6.06 -0.80 -6.60
N THR A 54 -5.26 -0.03 -7.34
CA THR A 54 -5.36 1.43 -7.39
C THR A 54 -5.86 1.93 -8.75
N MET A 55 -6.11 1.03 -9.71
CA MET A 55 -6.36 1.39 -11.10
C MET A 55 -7.78 1.05 -11.59
N SER A 56 -8.59 0.38 -10.76
CA SER A 56 -10.00 0.09 -11.06
C SER A 56 -10.99 1.18 -10.63
N GLY A 57 -10.49 2.38 -10.32
CA GLY A 57 -11.29 3.53 -9.89
C GLY A 57 -11.28 3.77 -8.39
N PHE A 58 -11.72 4.96 -7.97
CA PHE A 58 -11.56 5.42 -6.59
C PHE A 58 -12.45 4.69 -5.58
N ASP A 59 -13.63 4.23 -6.00
CA ASP A 59 -14.50 3.41 -5.14
C ASP A 59 -13.87 2.04 -4.88
N ALA A 60 -13.30 1.39 -5.91
CA ALA A 60 -12.55 0.15 -5.75
C ALA A 60 -11.33 0.33 -4.83
N LEU A 61 -10.58 1.43 -5.00
CA LEU A 61 -9.46 1.77 -4.11
C LEU A 61 -9.90 1.95 -2.66
N ARG A 62 -11.09 2.53 -2.41
CA ARG A 62 -11.64 2.67 -1.06
C ARG A 62 -11.94 1.32 -0.43
N ASP A 63 -12.56 0.42 -1.18
CA ASP A 63 -12.89 -0.93 -0.71
C ASP A 63 -11.63 -1.76 -0.45
N GLU A 64 -10.62 -1.64 -1.33
CA GLU A 64 -9.29 -2.24 -1.16
C GLU A 64 -8.57 -1.71 0.08
N ALA A 65 -8.56 -0.40 0.31
CA ALA A 65 -7.96 0.20 1.50
C ALA A 65 -8.66 -0.28 2.78
N ALA A 66 -9.99 -0.38 2.77
CA ALA A 66 -10.74 -0.93 3.90
C ALA A 66 -10.38 -2.40 4.17
N THR A 67 -10.31 -3.22 3.12
CA THR A 67 -9.92 -4.62 3.19
C THR A 67 -8.50 -4.78 3.74
N PHE A 68 -7.55 -3.98 3.24
CA PHE A 68 -6.18 -3.95 3.73
C PHE A 68 -6.10 -3.59 5.21
N ARG A 69 -6.81 -2.55 5.67
CA ARG A 69 -6.78 -2.16 7.10
C ARG A 69 -7.34 -3.25 8.00
N ALA A 70 -8.41 -3.92 7.57
CA ALA A 70 -8.97 -5.05 8.31
C ALA A 70 -7.95 -6.19 8.41
N PHE A 71 -7.34 -6.58 7.29
CA PHE A 71 -6.27 -7.58 7.25
C PHE A 71 -5.11 -7.20 8.16
N ALA A 72 -4.63 -5.96 8.10
CA ALA A 72 -3.54 -5.50 8.95
C ALA A 72 -3.89 -5.58 10.44
N GLY A 73 -5.16 -5.33 10.80
CA GLY A 73 -5.65 -5.44 12.18
C GLY A 73 -5.74 -6.88 12.68
N GLU A 74 -6.01 -7.83 11.79
CA GLU A 74 -6.03 -9.27 12.09
C GLU A 74 -4.63 -9.88 12.23
N HIS A 75 -3.61 -9.18 11.71
CA HIS A 75 -2.21 -9.62 11.69
C HIS A 75 -1.27 -8.66 12.47
N PRO A 76 -1.45 -8.49 13.79
CA PRO A 76 -0.63 -7.59 14.60
C PRO A 76 0.84 -8.02 14.71
N GLU A 77 1.18 -9.26 14.35
CA GLU A 77 2.54 -9.78 14.27
C GLU A 77 3.34 -9.27 13.07
N LEU A 78 2.67 -8.70 12.06
CA LEU A 78 3.29 -8.16 10.86
C LEU A 78 3.37 -6.63 10.95
N THR A 79 4.38 -6.05 10.29
CA THR A 79 4.48 -4.60 10.07
C THR A 79 4.32 -4.28 8.59
N PHE A 80 3.34 -3.45 8.26
CA PHE A 80 3.02 -3.10 6.88
C PHE A 80 3.65 -1.76 6.52
N LEU A 81 4.58 -1.77 5.56
CA LEU A 81 5.23 -0.57 5.06
C LEU A 81 4.46 -0.06 3.83
N LEU A 82 3.62 0.95 4.04
CA LEU A 82 2.76 1.51 3.01
C LEU A 82 3.56 2.46 2.11
N THR A 83 3.52 2.20 0.81
CA THR A 83 4.00 3.17 -0.19
C THR A 83 2.90 4.20 -0.51
N PRO A 84 3.20 5.33 -1.18
CA PRO A 84 2.21 6.27 -1.70
C PRO A 84 1.32 5.65 -2.80
N VAL A 85 0.51 4.66 -2.43
CA VAL A 85 -0.35 3.89 -3.34
C VAL A 85 -1.30 4.84 -4.07
N GLY A 86 -1.53 4.59 -5.35
CA GLY A 86 -2.36 5.46 -6.18
C GLY A 86 -1.73 6.79 -6.63
N CYS A 87 -0.64 7.24 -6.01
CA CYS A 87 -0.02 8.56 -6.31
C CYS A 87 1.00 8.55 -7.47
N GLY A 88 1.28 7.37 -8.02
CA GLY A 88 2.14 7.20 -9.19
C GLY A 88 1.32 7.15 -10.48
N ILE A 89 1.28 5.97 -11.10
CA ILE A 89 0.64 5.75 -12.42
C ILE A 89 -0.87 6.00 -12.39
N ALA A 90 -1.55 5.68 -11.28
CA ALA A 90 -2.99 5.90 -11.15
C ALA A 90 -3.37 7.39 -11.06
N GLY A 91 -2.42 8.28 -10.72
CA GLY A 91 -2.59 9.73 -10.85
C GLY A 91 -3.39 10.42 -9.73
N TYR A 92 -3.71 9.73 -8.64
CA TYR A 92 -4.35 10.37 -7.48
C TYR A 92 -3.36 11.24 -6.70
N THR A 93 -3.89 12.21 -5.96
CA THR A 93 -3.08 12.99 -5.03
C THR A 93 -3.05 12.34 -3.65
N ALA A 94 -2.00 12.64 -2.86
CA ALA A 94 -1.94 12.21 -1.47
C ALA A 94 -3.16 12.71 -0.66
N ARG A 95 -3.69 13.91 -0.96
CA ARG A 95 -4.88 14.45 -0.30
C ARG A 95 -6.15 13.63 -0.57
N GLU A 96 -6.24 12.99 -1.75
CA GLU A 96 -7.36 12.10 -2.07
C GLU A 96 -7.21 10.74 -1.40
N VAL A 97 -6.01 10.17 -1.41
CA VAL A 97 -5.78 8.78 -0.98
C VAL A 97 -5.51 8.65 0.52
N ALA A 98 -4.74 9.56 1.11
CA ALA A 98 -4.31 9.45 2.51
C ALA A 98 -5.48 9.32 3.52
N PRO A 99 -6.63 10.01 3.37
CA PRO A 99 -7.78 9.80 4.24
C PRO A 99 -8.30 8.35 4.27
N LEU A 100 -8.07 7.56 3.22
CA LEU A 100 -8.41 6.14 3.18
C LEU A 100 -7.54 5.30 4.13
N PHE A 101 -6.47 5.85 4.69
CA PHE A 101 -5.55 5.17 5.60
C PHE A 101 -5.47 5.84 6.98
N ALA A 102 -6.30 6.84 7.26
CA ALA A 102 -6.27 7.57 8.54
C ALA A 102 -6.49 6.66 9.76
N ASP A 103 -7.46 5.73 9.66
CA ASP A 103 -7.80 4.78 10.72
C ASP A 103 -7.01 3.45 10.61
N SER A 104 -5.80 3.47 10.05
CA SER A 104 -4.99 2.26 9.93
C SER A 104 -4.51 1.77 11.31
N PRO A 105 -4.42 0.45 11.53
CA PRO A 105 -3.92 -0.09 12.78
C PRO A 105 -2.44 0.29 13.01
N PRO A 106 -1.94 0.26 14.26
CA PRO A 106 -0.63 0.80 14.62
C PRO A 106 0.57 0.06 13.99
N ASN A 107 0.33 -1.11 13.39
CA ASN A 107 1.31 -1.87 12.63
C ASN A 107 1.38 -1.48 11.14
N VAL A 108 0.60 -0.48 10.70
CA VAL A 108 0.78 0.16 9.39
C VAL A 108 1.66 1.40 9.52
N ARG A 109 2.74 1.45 8.74
CA ARG A 109 3.62 2.60 8.60
C ARG A 109 3.23 3.36 7.34
N LEU A 110 2.64 4.53 7.54
CA LEU A 110 2.25 5.43 6.45
C LEU A 110 3.49 6.07 5.82
N PRO A 111 3.49 6.33 4.51
CA PRO A 111 4.53 7.15 3.88
C PRO A 111 4.39 8.61 4.34
N ASP A 112 5.48 9.36 4.33
CA ASP A 112 5.51 10.77 4.76
C ASP A 112 4.43 11.62 4.08
N GLU A 113 4.19 11.38 2.79
CA GLU A 113 3.19 12.09 2.00
C GLU A 113 1.76 11.89 2.53
N PHE A 114 1.47 10.72 3.10
CA PHE A 114 0.16 10.44 3.70
C PHE A 114 0.12 10.91 5.15
N ALA A 115 1.19 10.67 5.91
CA ALA A 115 1.33 11.14 7.28
C ALA A 115 1.17 12.67 7.39
N ALA A 116 1.68 13.43 6.42
CA ALA A 116 1.50 14.89 6.37
C ALA A 116 0.05 15.33 6.11
N VAL A 117 -0.81 14.45 5.59
CA VAL A 117 -2.23 14.73 5.34
C VAL A 117 -3.11 14.25 6.50
N VAL A 118 -2.81 13.10 7.09
CA VAL A 118 -3.62 12.51 8.18
C VAL A 118 -3.10 12.81 9.58
N GLY A 119 -1.88 13.35 9.68
CA GLY A 119 -1.30 13.79 10.94
C GLY A 119 -2.22 14.77 11.66
N PRO A 120 -2.09 14.91 12.99
CA PRO A 120 -2.94 15.82 13.74
C PRO A 120 -2.87 17.21 13.09
N ASP A 121 -4.03 17.86 12.96
CA ASP A 121 -4.11 19.30 12.74
C ASP A 121 -3.18 19.95 13.78
N GLU A 122 -1.97 20.33 13.37
CA GLU A 122 -1.14 21.26 14.13
C GLU A 122 -1.82 22.61 13.95
N GLY A 123 -2.82 22.87 14.80
CA GLY A 123 -3.56 24.14 14.86
C GLY A 123 -2.69 25.33 15.21
#